data_AF-A0A933ZHL3-F1
#
_entry.id   AF-A0A933ZHL3-F1
#
_cell.length_a   1.000
_cell.length_b   1.000
_cell.length_c   1.000
_cell.angle_alpha   90.00
_cell.angle_beta   90.00
_cell.angle_gamma   90.00
#
_symmetry.space_group_name_H-M   'P 1'
#
loop_
_entity.id
_entity.type
_entity.pdbx_description
1 polymer ?
#
loop_
_entity_poly.entity_id
_entity_poly.type
_entity_poly.pdbx_seq_one_letter_code
_entity_poly.pdbx_strand_id
1 'polypeptide(L)'
;MIYLVFAQTHEPRVDVPAIADHGRKFFRCDIECKRPAEAPVLSVVLDTGASTELKVRPRKASRDDHYAAREAETRGQAAGMGALAEKCECVWQAEFDDDAPPAAVFAACGALASVALGPVLPPDRSTLFGVRGALERLTLAQAGETLQP
;
A
#
# COMPACT_ATOMS: atom_id res chain seq x y z
N MET A 1 -0.83 12.03 3.50
CA MET A 1 -0.98 10.84 4.38
C MET A 1 0.02 9.72 4.09
N ILE A 2 0.41 8.89 5.08
CA ILE A 2 1.44 7.82 4.91
C ILE A 2 0.88 6.43 5.24
N TYR A 3 1.02 5.50 4.31
CA TYR A 3 0.77 4.07 4.51
C TYR A 3 2.09 3.33 4.66
N LEU A 4 2.13 2.30 5.52
CA LEU A 4 3.27 1.38 5.58
C LEU A 4 2.91 0.10 4.84
N VAL A 5 3.64 -0.21 3.78
CA VAL A 5 3.55 -1.50 3.09
C VAL A 5 4.70 -2.37 3.59
N PHE A 6 4.38 -3.42 4.33
CA PHE A 6 5.37 -4.38 4.80
C PHE A 6 5.85 -5.23 3.62
N ALA A 7 7.17 -5.43 3.54
CA ALA A 7 7.80 -6.12 2.43
C ALA A 7 8.71 -7.24 2.92
N GLN A 8 8.54 -8.43 2.33
CA GLN A 8 9.38 -9.61 2.63
C GLN A 8 10.78 -9.54 2.00
N THR A 9 11.09 -8.48 1.26
CA THR A 9 12.42 -8.25 0.70
C THR A 9 13.47 -8.02 1.80
N HIS A 10 14.65 -8.58 1.61
CA HIS A 10 15.81 -8.35 2.48
C HIS A 10 16.42 -6.96 2.26
N GLU A 11 16.43 -6.46 1.03
CA GLU A 11 16.93 -5.13 0.72
C GLU A 11 15.79 -4.10 0.67
N PRO A 12 15.96 -2.90 1.25
CA PRO A 12 14.98 -1.83 1.19
C PRO A 12 14.99 -1.17 -0.20
N ARG A 13 14.52 -1.91 -1.21
CA ARG A 13 14.38 -1.45 -2.59
C ARG A 13 12.97 -1.68 -3.09
N VAL A 14 12.57 -0.86 -4.04
CA VAL A 14 11.23 -0.86 -4.66
C VAL A 14 11.39 -1.33 -6.10
N ASP A 15 10.72 -2.42 -6.47
CA ASP A 15 10.69 -2.91 -7.85
C ASP A 15 9.57 -2.20 -8.62
N VAL A 16 9.89 -1.02 -9.14
CA VAL A 16 8.93 -0.17 -9.87
C VAL A 16 8.37 -0.87 -11.12
N PRO A 17 9.18 -1.56 -11.96
CA PRO A 17 8.64 -2.35 -13.06
C PRO A 17 7.60 -3.39 -12.64
N ALA A 18 7.86 -4.16 -11.57
CA ALA A 18 6.91 -5.15 -11.06
C ALA A 18 5.63 -4.49 -10.53
N ILE A 19 5.76 -3.36 -9.82
CA ILE A 19 4.60 -2.60 -9.30
C ILE A 19 3.72 -2.12 -10.46
N ALA A 20 4.33 -1.57 -11.53
CA ALA A 20 3.59 -1.12 -12.70
C ALA A 20 2.91 -2.26 -13.45
N ASP A 21 3.58 -3.41 -13.57
CA ASP A 21 2.99 -4.61 -14.17
C ASP A 21 1.79 -5.13 -13.36
N HIS A 22 1.93 -5.20 -12.04
CA HIS A 22 0.84 -5.64 -11.15
C HIS A 22 -0.32 -4.64 -11.11
N GLY A 23 -0.03 -3.34 -11.12
CA GLY A 23 -1.04 -2.27 -11.21
C GLY A 23 -1.96 -2.46 -12.41
N ARG A 24 -1.38 -2.66 -13.59
CA ARG A 24 -2.15 -2.92 -14.82
C ARG A 24 -2.93 -4.23 -14.76
N LYS A 25 -2.28 -5.32 -14.33
CA LYS A 25 -2.89 -6.67 -14.36
C LYS A 25 -4.04 -6.84 -13.37
N PHE A 26 -3.91 -6.30 -12.16
CA PHE A 26 -4.80 -6.63 -11.05
C PHE A 26 -5.63 -5.46 -10.54
N PHE A 27 -5.17 -4.21 -10.73
CA PHE A 27 -5.78 -3.02 -10.14
C PHE A 27 -6.34 -2.04 -11.16
N ARG A 28 -6.24 -2.34 -12.47
CA ARG A 28 -6.71 -1.48 -13.56
C ARG A 28 -6.20 -0.05 -13.43
N CYS A 29 -4.90 0.05 -13.13
CA CYS A 29 -4.22 1.32 -13.05
C CYS A 29 -2.89 1.29 -13.79
N ASP A 30 -2.57 2.41 -14.43
CA ASP A 30 -1.25 2.68 -14.95
C ASP A 30 -0.41 3.34 -13.86
N ILE A 31 0.77 2.77 -13.62
CA ILE A 31 1.74 3.30 -12.67
C ILE A 31 3.02 3.66 -13.44
N GLU A 32 3.43 4.91 -13.34
CA GLU A 32 4.62 5.44 -14.00
C GLU A 32 5.60 6.03 -12.99
N CYS A 33 6.89 5.75 -13.17
CA CYS A 33 7.94 6.39 -12.38
C CYS A 33 8.25 7.79 -12.93
N LYS A 34 7.84 8.85 -12.24
CA LYS A 34 8.16 10.22 -12.63
C LYS A 34 9.58 10.62 -12.25
N ARG A 35 10.09 10.07 -11.14
CA ARG A 35 11.46 10.30 -10.66
C ARG A 35 12.09 9.00 -10.18
N PRO A 36 13.02 8.41 -10.95
CA PRO A 36 13.80 7.27 -10.47
C PRO A 36 14.83 7.79 -9.46
N ALA A 37 14.68 7.36 -8.21
CA ALA A 37 15.58 7.67 -7.11
C ALA A 37 15.50 6.54 -6.07
N GLU A 38 16.31 6.61 -5.00
CA GLU A 38 16.18 5.70 -3.86
C GLU A 38 14.78 5.77 -3.22
N ALA A 39 14.13 6.93 -3.31
CA ALA A 39 12.73 7.13 -2.96
C ALA A 39 11.93 7.53 -4.22
N PRO A 40 11.48 6.55 -5.03
CA PRO A 40 10.82 6.85 -6.30
C PRO A 40 9.50 7.60 -6.08
N VAL A 41 9.18 8.46 -7.04
CA VAL A 41 7.88 9.14 -7.13
C VAL A 41 7.11 8.52 -8.27
N LEU A 42 5.96 7.96 -7.92
CA LEU A 42 5.10 7.21 -8.82
C LEU A 42 3.84 8.01 -9.08
N SER A 43 3.43 8.10 -10.33
CA SER A 43 2.11 8.57 -10.72
C SER A 43 1.22 7.36 -10.94
N VAL A 44 -0.01 7.41 -10.44
CA VAL A 44 -1.00 6.35 -10.55
C VAL A 44 -2.24 6.94 -11.19
N VAL A 45 -2.70 6.32 -12.29
CA VAL A 45 -3.90 6.72 -13.02
C VAL A 45 -4.78 5.50 -13.20
N LEU A 46 -6.05 5.60 -12.82
CA LEU A 46 -7.04 4.53 -12.99
C LEU A 46 -7.80 4.71 -14.30
N ASP A 47 -8.36 3.62 -14.83
CA ASP A 47 -9.26 3.66 -16.00
C ASP A 47 -10.47 4.58 -15.81
N THR A 48 -10.87 4.83 -14.55
CA THR A 48 -11.95 5.76 -14.20
C THR A 48 -11.56 7.23 -14.31
N GLY A 49 -10.28 7.54 -14.57
CA GLY A 49 -9.71 8.88 -14.61
C GLY A 49 -9.24 9.41 -13.24
N ALA A 50 -9.51 8.71 -12.14
CA ALA A 50 -8.95 9.05 -10.84
C ALA A 50 -7.42 8.90 -10.87
N SER A 51 -6.70 9.87 -10.30
CA SER A 51 -5.23 9.85 -10.29
C SER A 51 -4.66 10.39 -8.99
N THR A 52 -3.44 9.97 -8.68
CA THR A 52 -2.65 10.48 -7.56
C THR A 52 -1.17 10.35 -7.88
N GLU A 53 -0.34 11.11 -7.18
CA GLU A 53 1.08 10.78 -7.04
C GLU A 53 1.33 10.18 -5.66
N LEU A 54 2.38 9.38 -5.55
CA LEU A 54 2.92 8.94 -4.28
C LEU A 54 4.44 8.92 -4.29
N LYS A 55 5.03 9.21 -3.14
CA LYS A 55 6.45 8.99 -2.89
C LYS A 55 6.64 7.74 -2.06
N VAL A 56 7.45 6.81 -2.55
CA VAL A 56 7.75 5.56 -1.85
C VAL A 56 9.13 5.64 -1.22
N ARG A 57 9.22 5.57 0.11
CA ARG A 57 10.52 5.51 0.82
C ARG A 57 10.70 4.12 1.42
N PRO A 58 11.53 3.25 0.82
CA PRO A 58 11.85 1.98 1.43
C PRO A 58 12.83 2.16 2.61
N ARG A 59 12.64 1.40 3.68
CA ARG A 59 13.58 1.30 4.80
C ARG A 59 13.47 -0.07 5.48
N LYS A 60 14.45 -0.41 6.32
CA LYS A 60 14.32 -1.56 7.22
C LYS A 60 13.12 -1.36 8.15
N ALA A 61 12.39 -2.44 8.40
CA ALA A 61 11.32 -2.47 9.39
C ALA A 61 11.92 -2.28 10.79
N SER A 62 11.25 -1.49 11.61
CA SER A 62 11.59 -1.32 13.02
C SER A 62 10.69 -2.19 13.88
N ARG A 63 11.07 -2.37 15.16
CA ARG A 63 10.21 -3.04 16.14
C ARG A 63 8.88 -2.30 16.32
N ASP A 64 8.88 -0.98 16.23
CA ASP A 64 7.67 -0.16 16.37
C ASP A 64 6.70 -0.37 15.21
N ASP A 65 7.21 -0.64 14.01
CA ASP A 65 6.35 -0.98 12.86
C ASP A 65 5.61 -2.30 13.12
N HIS A 66 6.33 -3.33 13.57
CA HIS A 66 5.73 -4.62 13.90
C HIS A 66 4.74 -4.52 15.05
N TYR A 67 5.05 -3.72 16.08
CA TYR A 67 4.13 -3.45 17.17
C TYR A 67 2.84 -2.77 16.68
N ALA A 68 2.98 -1.72 15.85
CA ALA A 68 1.83 -1.04 15.27
C ALA A 68 0.97 -1.96 14.39
N ALA A 69 1.60 -2.86 13.63
CA ALA A 69 0.90 -3.89 12.87
C ALA A 69 0.10 -4.83 13.77
N ARG A 70 0.69 -5.31 14.87
CA ARG A 70 0.03 -6.19 15.84
C ARG A 70 -1.15 -5.50 16.53
N GLU A 71 -1.01 -4.23 16.88
CA GLU A 71 -2.10 -3.43 17.44
C GLU A 71 -3.26 -3.23 16.45
N ALA A 72 -2.94 -2.96 15.18
CA ALA A 72 -3.95 -2.79 14.13
C ALA A 72 -4.66 -4.11 13.80
N GLU A 73 -3.95 -5.25 13.83
CA GLU A 73 -4.58 -6.58 13.72
C GLU A 73 -5.60 -6.79 14.85
N THR A 74 -5.23 -6.46 16.08
CA THR A 74 -6.09 -6.61 17.26
C THR A 74 -7.35 -5.76 17.14
N ARG A 75 -7.21 -4.51 16.67
CA ARG A 75 -8.33 -3.57 16.47
C ARG A 75 -9.25 -3.98 15.34
N GLY A 76 -8.69 -4.30 14.18
CA GLY A 76 -9.43 -4.60 12.95
C GLY A 76 -9.88 -6.05 12.80
N GLN A 77 -9.61 -6.92 13.79
CA GLN A 77 -9.89 -8.36 13.74
C GLN A 77 -9.30 -9.05 12.50
N ALA A 78 -8.18 -8.54 11.98
CA ALA A 78 -7.54 -8.99 10.75
C ALA A 78 -6.55 -10.14 11.00
N ALA A 79 -7.07 -11.26 11.51
CA ALA A 79 -6.26 -12.38 12.02
C ALA A 79 -5.20 -12.88 11.01
N GLY A 80 -3.95 -12.96 11.47
CA GLY A 80 -2.80 -13.46 10.72
C GLY A 80 -1.96 -12.38 10.02
N MET A 81 -2.47 -11.15 9.89
CA MET A 81 -1.75 -10.06 9.23
C MET A 81 -0.58 -9.52 10.07
N GLY A 82 -0.71 -9.51 11.41
CA GLY A 82 0.38 -9.12 12.30
C GLY A 82 1.54 -10.10 12.22
N ALA A 83 1.24 -11.40 12.24
CA ALA A 83 2.25 -12.46 12.08
C ALA A 83 2.91 -12.46 10.70
N LEU A 84 2.20 -12.02 9.65
CA LEU A 84 2.79 -11.80 8.34
C LEU A 84 3.72 -10.57 8.33
N ALA A 85 3.32 -9.48 8.97
CA ALA A 85 4.14 -8.28 9.11
C ALA A 85 5.45 -8.56 9.84
N GLU A 86 5.45 -9.42 10.86
CA GLU A 86 6.66 -9.84 11.60
C GLU A 86 7.70 -10.56 10.72
N LYS A 87 7.30 -11.15 9.59
CA LYS A 87 8.21 -11.79 8.63
C LYS A 87 8.82 -10.81 7.64
N CYS A 88 8.38 -9.56 7.64
CA CYS A 88 8.80 -8.56 6.67
C CYS A 88 10.00 -7.75 7.22
N GLU A 89 11.16 -7.89 6.60
CA GLU A 89 12.37 -7.18 7.04
C GLU A 89 12.39 -5.70 6.64
N CYS A 90 11.55 -5.30 5.68
CA CYS A 90 11.47 -3.95 5.16
C CYS A 90 10.05 -3.42 5.22
N VAL A 91 9.94 -2.09 5.20
CA VAL A 91 8.69 -1.38 4.97
C VAL A 91 8.89 -0.34 3.86
N TRP A 92 7.87 -0.16 3.05
CA TRP A 92 7.78 0.92 2.07
C TRP A 92 6.79 1.95 2.59
N GLN A 93 7.27 3.15 2.90
CA GLN A 93 6.43 4.26 3.28
C GLN A 93 5.85 4.89 2.01
N ALA A 94 4.58 4.65 1.75
CA ALA A 94 3.85 5.24 0.63
C ALA A 94 3.18 6.53 1.12
N GLU A 95 3.75 7.67 0.75
CA GLU A 95 3.25 9.00 1.06
C GLU A 95 2.41 9.52 -0.10
N PHE A 96 1.14 9.82 0.18
CA PHE A 96 0.17 10.43 -0.73
C PHE A 96 -0.18 11.84 -0.25
N ASP A 97 -0.73 12.66 -1.14
CA ASP A 97 -1.37 13.91 -0.75
C ASP A 97 -2.65 13.63 0.08
N ASP A 98 -3.05 14.57 0.93
CA ASP A 98 -4.19 14.38 1.84
C ASP A 98 -5.55 14.41 1.10
N ASP A 99 -5.59 15.00 -0.09
CA ASP A 99 -6.75 15.05 -0.98
C ASP A 99 -6.72 13.98 -2.09
N ALA A 100 -5.76 13.05 -2.02
CA ALA A 100 -5.65 11.96 -2.99
C ALA A 100 -6.96 11.14 -3.05
N PRO A 101 -7.51 10.87 -4.26
CA PRO A 101 -8.72 10.09 -4.41
C PRO A 101 -8.57 8.70 -3.77
N PRO A 102 -9.49 8.28 -2.86
CA PRO A 102 -9.35 7.01 -2.14
C PRO A 102 -9.17 5.80 -3.05
N ALA A 103 -9.88 5.75 -4.19
CA ALA A 103 -9.71 4.69 -5.18
C ALA A 103 -8.26 4.60 -5.69
N ALA A 104 -7.63 5.74 -5.98
CA ALA A 104 -6.25 5.76 -6.46
C ALA A 104 -5.25 5.31 -5.38
N VAL A 105 -5.51 5.68 -4.13
CA VAL A 105 -4.73 5.25 -2.97
C VAL A 105 -4.81 3.73 -2.77
N PHE A 106 -6.01 3.14 -2.79
CA PHE A 106 -6.16 1.70 -2.60
C PHE A 106 -5.62 0.88 -3.76
N ALA A 107 -5.75 1.36 -5.00
CA ALA A 107 -5.11 0.73 -6.15
C ALA A 107 -3.58 0.72 -6.00
N ALA A 108 -2.98 1.85 -5.63
CA ALA A 108 -1.54 1.96 -5.39
C ALA A 108 -1.07 1.05 -4.25
N CYS A 109 -1.74 1.10 -3.10
CA CYS A 109 -1.42 0.25 -1.94
C CYS A 109 -1.55 -1.24 -2.27
N GLY A 110 -2.58 -1.63 -3.02
CA GLY A 110 -2.76 -3.01 -3.48
C GLY A 110 -1.63 -3.46 -4.41
N ALA A 111 -1.26 -2.64 -5.39
CA ALA A 111 -0.15 -2.91 -6.29
C ALA A 111 1.17 -3.07 -5.52
N LEU A 112 1.47 -2.15 -4.61
CA LEU A 112 2.64 -2.23 -3.72
C LEU A 112 2.62 -3.52 -2.90
N ALA A 113 1.52 -3.83 -2.20
CA ALA A 113 1.39 -5.03 -1.36
C ALA A 113 1.56 -6.33 -2.16
N SER A 114 1.08 -6.35 -3.41
CA SER A 114 1.19 -7.53 -4.28
C SER A 114 2.63 -7.85 -4.70
N VAL A 115 3.51 -6.85 -4.74
CA VAL A 115 4.95 -7.02 -5.01
C VAL A 115 5.73 -7.21 -3.71
N ALA A 116 5.38 -6.46 -2.68
CA ALA A 116 6.01 -6.53 -1.36
C ALA A 116 5.76 -7.86 -0.63
N LEU A 117 4.66 -8.55 -0.98
CA LEU A 117 4.18 -9.78 -0.35
C LEU A 117 3.90 -9.63 1.15
N GLY A 118 3.48 -8.44 1.58
CA GLY A 118 3.13 -8.16 2.98
C GLY A 118 1.90 -7.27 3.12
N PRO A 119 1.43 -7.09 4.37
CA PRO A 119 0.24 -6.29 4.65
C PRO A 119 0.53 -4.79 4.53
N VAL A 120 -0.55 -4.02 4.42
CA VAL A 120 -0.56 -2.56 4.44
C VAL A 120 -1.16 -2.10 5.76
N LEU A 121 -0.47 -1.19 6.44
CA LEU A 121 -0.95 -0.46 7.60
C LEU A 121 -1.39 0.94 7.18
N PRO A 122 -2.67 1.31 7.39
CA PRO A 122 -3.16 2.66 7.13
C PRO A 122 -2.61 3.69 8.14
N PRO A 123 -2.63 4.99 7.79
CA PRO A 123 -2.09 6.07 8.63
C PRO A 123 -2.77 6.16 10.01
N ASP A 124 -4.07 5.86 10.08
CA ASP A 124 -4.86 5.85 11.32
C ASP A 124 -4.67 4.57 12.17
N ARG A 125 -3.93 3.59 11.62
CA ARG A 125 -3.68 2.28 12.22
C ARG A 125 -4.97 1.52 12.56
N SER A 126 -6.06 1.73 11.81
CA SER A 126 -7.35 1.07 12.08
C SER A 126 -7.23 -0.45 11.91
N THR A 127 -6.97 -0.88 10.68
CA THR A 127 -7.01 -2.29 10.27
C THR A 127 -5.97 -2.56 9.20
N LEU A 128 -5.14 -3.59 9.39
CA LEU A 128 -4.25 -4.09 8.35
C LEU A 128 -5.04 -4.67 7.18
N PHE A 129 -4.55 -4.49 5.96
CA PHE A 129 -5.12 -5.14 4.78
C PHE A 129 -4.05 -5.63 3.82
N GLY A 130 -4.29 -6.75 3.16
CA GLY A 130 -3.47 -7.22 2.03
C GLY A 130 -4.10 -6.84 0.69
N VAL A 131 -3.64 -7.50 -0.37
CA VAL A 131 -4.15 -7.32 -1.75
C VAL A 131 -5.67 -7.43 -1.83
N ARG A 132 -6.27 -8.47 -1.23
CA ARG A 132 -7.73 -8.65 -1.25
C ARG A 132 -8.46 -7.48 -0.59
N GLY A 133 -8.00 -7.05 0.59
CA GLY A 133 -8.61 -5.94 1.31
C GLY A 133 -8.41 -4.59 0.61
N ALA A 134 -7.35 -4.43 -0.20
CA ALA A 134 -7.18 -3.27 -1.06
C ALA A 134 -8.19 -3.27 -2.22
N LEU A 135 -8.42 -4.43 -2.86
CA LEU A 135 -9.42 -4.57 -3.93
C LEU A 135 -10.85 -4.32 -3.45
N GLU A 136 -11.21 -4.83 -2.28
CA GLU A 136 -12.51 -4.57 -1.65
C GLU A 136 -12.72 -3.06 -1.43
N ARG A 137 -11.73 -2.38 -0.85
CA ARG A 137 -11.78 -0.92 -0.61
C ARG A 137 -11.78 -0.10 -1.89
N LEU A 138 -11.01 -0.52 -2.88
CA LEU A 138 -11.02 0.07 -4.23
C LEU A 138 -12.42 0.00 -4.85
N THR A 139 -13.06 -1.17 -4.78
CA THR A 139 -14.40 -1.39 -5.33
C THR A 139 -15.43 -0.48 -4.65
N LEU A 140 -15.40 -0.39 -3.31
CA LEU A 140 -16.29 0.50 -2.55
C LEU A 140 -16.05 1.98 -2.90
N ALA A 141 -14.78 2.40 -2.97
CA ALA A 141 -14.41 3.76 -3.34
C ALA A 141 -14.87 4.15 -4.75
N GLN A 142 -14.82 3.22 -5.71
CA GLN A 142 -15.32 3.43 -7.08
C GLN A 142 -16.85 3.48 -7.15
N ALA A 143 -17.54 2.77 -6.26
CA ALA A 143 -19.00 2.83 -6.13
C ALA A 143 -19.49 4.12 -5.45
N GLY A 144 -18.59 4.95 -4.90
CA GLY A 144 -18.94 6.13 -4.12
C GLY A 144 -19.51 5.79 -2.74
N GLU A 145 -19.27 4.57 -2.26
CA GLU A 145 -19.72 4.12 -0.94
C GLU A 145 -18.69 4.52 0.12
N THR A 146 -19.18 5.04 1.26
CA THR A 146 -18.33 5.43 2.38
C THR A 146 -17.66 4.20 2.99
N LEU A 147 -16.33 4.18 2.97
CA LEU A 147 -15.54 3.13 3.61
C LEU A 147 -15.73 3.21 5.13
N GLN A 148 -16.21 2.12 5.74
CA GLN A 148 -16.12 1.98 7.19
C GLN A 148 -14.66 1.71 7.60
N PRO A 149 -14.19 2.31 8.72
CA PRO A 149 -12.80 2.22 9.18
C PRO A 149 -12.34 0.82 9.57
#